data_AF-A0A259LKD2-F1
#
_entry.id   AF-A0A259LKD2-F1
#
_cell.length_a   1.000
_cell.length_b   1.000
_cell.length_c   1.000
_cell.angle_alpha   90.00
_cell.angle_beta   90.00
_cell.angle_gamma   90.00
#
_symmetry.space_group_name_H-M   'P 1'
#
loop_
_entity.id
_entity.type
_entity.pdbx_description
1 polymer ?
#
loop_
_entity_poly.entity_id
_entity_poly.type
_entity_poly.pdbx_seq_one_letter_code
_entity_poly.pdbx_strand_id
1 'polypeptide(L)'
;MPETFRTVGGWVLALSLALTGCKTGTENPGGETDALLEPGENEGLLYYKRPDADYAGWGLHLWNDAASGCDGLAEGVPTSWEEPRLPDGISDTYGAYFFIPMRDAGNCLNFIMHKGDEKDLGGLDHRWHFDALAPRIFTLSGSQELSTTPLEADRITINGASAHWLDASTLVFQNTAALDRVELRYDQTAEITVNDREQLKGGRTLNLSRTTMPAALAEQFPHLSDWPAYTVVADEQTIKQALKSQLVAAAFNGNDDLVFATQVQTPGALDDLFAYDGELGAVVTGSDVEFAVWAPTAQSVRLHAFDQATGEALAGYPVSLAETDGVWRHTGNLAELDRQYYQYEVTVYHPRTGQIETTMVSDPYALSLSTNGQYAQVVDLNDPDLKPMGWDSLSPPTLVAPEDVVVYQTHIRDFSATDSTVEASDRGKYTAFTAPADGSVDSVAHLKALADAGITHLHLLPAFDIATIDENPDNRVDIDDPFSRLCELSEAAASDYASLCGSSDSIRSVLAGFDPLSGDAQALYNTFRGLDSFNWGYDPVHFTVPEGSYATDAEGVQRILEFRQMVQAARAQ
;
A
#
# COMPACT_ATOMS: atom_id res chain seq x y z
N MET A 1 16.66 -13.83 -10.28
CA MET A 1 17.51 -12.98 -11.14
C MET A 1 17.22 -11.52 -10.83
N PRO A 2 18.17 -10.71 -10.34
CA PRO A 2 18.00 -9.27 -10.33
C PRO A 2 18.68 -8.66 -11.55
N GLU A 3 17.91 -7.96 -12.38
CA GLU A 3 18.43 -7.14 -13.46
C GLU A 3 19.22 -5.97 -12.89
N THR A 4 20.51 -5.96 -13.21
CA THR A 4 21.43 -4.85 -12.97
C THR A 4 21.26 -3.80 -14.06
N PHE A 5 20.70 -2.64 -13.72
CA PHE A 5 20.78 -1.45 -14.58
C PHE A 5 22.23 -0.98 -14.67
N ARG A 6 22.88 -1.25 -15.81
CA ARG A 6 24.18 -0.68 -16.18
C ARG A 6 24.03 0.81 -16.51
N THR A 7 24.51 1.68 -15.63
CA THR A 7 24.84 3.07 -15.96
C THR A 7 26.05 3.11 -16.90
N VAL A 8 25.82 3.46 -18.16
CA VAL A 8 26.87 3.77 -19.12
C VAL A 8 27.30 5.23 -18.92
N GLY A 9 28.55 5.41 -18.49
CA GLY A 9 29.19 6.71 -18.40
C GLY A 9 29.42 7.32 -19.79
N GLY A 10 28.82 8.48 -20.04
CA GLY A 10 29.05 9.32 -21.19
C GLY A 10 29.75 10.62 -20.78
N TRP A 11 30.99 10.78 -21.19
CA TRP A 11 31.77 12.01 -21.06
C TRP A 11 31.13 13.13 -21.87
N VAL A 12 30.74 14.24 -21.24
CA VAL A 12 30.35 15.46 -21.96
C VAL A 12 31.56 16.39 -22.08
N LEU A 13 32.16 16.41 -23.27
CA LEU A 13 33.08 17.45 -23.69
C LEU A 13 32.34 18.80 -23.76
N ALA A 14 32.85 19.79 -23.04
CA ALA A 14 32.48 21.18 -23.22
C ALA A 14 33.02 21.68 -24.58
N LEU A 15 32.11 22.03 -25.50
CA LEU A 15 32.46 22.75 -26.72
C LEU A 15 31.75 24.11 -26.72
N SER A 16 32.54 25.15 -26.46
CA SER A 16 32.17 26.54 -26.63
C SER A 16 32.02 26.87 -28.12
N LEU A 17 30.82 27.24 -28.57
CA LEU A 17 30.61 27.94 -29.84
C LEU A 17 29.91 29.27 -29.61
N ALA A 18 30.64 30.35 -29.89
CA ALA A 18 30.09 31.67 -30.07
C ALA A 18 29.42 31.77 -31.45
N LEU A 19 28.15 32.17 -31.48
CA LEU A 19 27.45 32.55 -32.70
C LEU A 19 26.65 33.83 -32.45
N THR A 20 27.15 34.92 -33.03
CA THR A 20 26.49 36.22 -33.13
C THR A 20 25.51 36.23 -34.31
N GLY A 21 24.24 36.53 -34.01
CA GLY A 21 23.34 37.37 -34.82
C GLY A 21 22.58 36.74 -35.99
N CYS A 22 21.24 36.64 -35.88
CA CYS A 22 20.30 37.57 -36.53
C CYS A 22 18.83 37.24 -36.17
N LYS A 23 18.03 38.28 -35.91
CA LYS A 23 16.58 38.24 -35.62
C LYS A 23 15.77 37.74 -36.82
N THR A 24 14.67 37.01 -36.57
CA THR A 24 13.27 37.42 -36.87
C THR A 24 12.28 36.29 -36.56
N GLY A 25 11.21 36.60 -35.82
CA GLY A 25 9.88 35.99 -36.02
C GLY A 25 9.33 35.05 -34.95
N THR A 26 8.59 35.64 -34.00
CA THR A 26 7.39 35.13 -33.30
C THR A 26 7.53 33.91 -32.38
N GLU A 27 7.80 34.18 -31.10
CA GLU A 27 7.49 33.30 -29.97
C GLU A 27 6.32 33.87 -29.16
N ASN A 28 5.47 32.97 -28.67
CA ASN A 28 4.43 33.18 -27.66
C ASN A 28 5.02 33.79 -26.37
N PRO A 29 4.30 34.63 -25.62
CA PRO A 29 4.79 35.10 -24.33
C PRO A 29 4.59 33.97 -23.30
N GLY A 30 5.68 33.28 -22.96
CA GLY A 30 5.80 32.66 -21.64
C GLY A 30 5.85 33.78 -20.61
N GLY A 31 5.10 33.64 -19.51
CA GLY A 31 5.04 34.66 -18.46
C GLY A 31 6.44 35.00 -17.96
N GLU A 32 6.84 36.26 -18.13
CA GLU A 32 8.00 36.81 -17.46
C GLU A 32 7.71 36.78 -15.96
N THR A 33 8.51 36.05 -15.19
CA THR A 33 8.50 36.19 -13.72
C THR A 33 8.93 37.60 -13.40
N ASP A 34 8.12 38.33 -12.62
CA ASP A 34 8.48 39.68 -12.20
C ASP A 34 9.86 39.67 -11.51
N ALA A 35 10.65 40.72 -11.75
CA ALA A 35 11.89 40.89 -11.02
C ALA A 35 11.58 41.11 -9.52
N LEU A 36 12.29 40.40 -8.66
CA LEU A 36 12.19 40.62 -7.22
C LEU A 36 12.68 42.03 -6.88
N LEU A 37 11.87 42.75 -6.10
CA LEU A 37 12.25 44.05 -5.58
C LEU A 37 13.20 43.85 -4.39
N GLU A 38 14.08 44.82 -4.18
CA GLU A 38 15.03 44.85 -3.07
C GLU A 38 14.63 45.97 -2.10
N PRO A 39 14.64 45.71 -0.78
CA PRO A 39 14.40 46.76 0.21
C PRO A 39 15.54 47.79 0.24
N GLY A 40 15.22 49.04 0.57
CA GLY A 40 16.22 50.07 0.87
C GLY A 40 17.01 49.82 2.16
N GLU A 41 18.02 50.67 2.42
CA GLU A 41 18.95 50.54 3.58
C GLU A 41 18.26 50.52 4.95
N ASN A 42 17.08 51.14 5.08
CA ASN A 42 16.28 51.17 6.31
C ASN A 42 14.82 50.84 6.00
N GLU A 43 14.58 49.70 5.37
CA GLU A 43 13.25 49.32 4.88
C GLU A 43 13.03 47.81 5.00
N GLY A 44 11.81 47.40 5.36
CA GLY A 44 11.34 46.03 5.21
C GLY A 44 10.50 45.88 3.95
N LEU A 45 10.67 44.81 3.19
CA LEU A 45 9.83 44.46 2.05
C LEU A 45 9.04 43.17 2.33
N LEU A 46 7.72 43.27 2.42
CA LEU A 46 6.82 42.13 2.59
C LEU A 46 6.05 41.87 1.30
N TYR A 47 6.12 40.65 0.79
CA TYR A 47 5.20 40.13 -0.23
C TYR A 47 4.08 39.32 0.43
N TYR A 48 2.86 39.56 -0.01
CA TYR A 48 1.65 38.89 0.45
C TYR A 48 0.90 38.35 -0.77
N LYS A 49 0.96 37.03 -0.94
CA LYS A 49 0.28 36.33 -2.03
C LYS A 49 -1.08 35.83 -1.55
N ARG A 50 -2.11 36.12 -2.34
CA ARG A 50 -3.44 35.52 -2.16
C ARG A 50 -3.76 34.61 -3.35
N PRO A 51 -4.25 33.37 -3.12
CA PRO A 51 -4.69 32.49 -4.21
C PRO A 51 -5.77 33.11 -5.09
N ASP A 52 -6.67 33.91 -4.49
CA ASP A 52 -7.77 34.59 -5.19
C ASP A 52 -7.38 35.90 -5.90
N ALA A 53 -6.14 36.37 -5.72
CA ALA A 53 -5.64 37.65 -6.19
C ALA A 53 -6.47 38.90 -5.77
N ASP A 54 -7.35 38.80 -4.76
CA ASP A 54 -8.15 39.93 -4.26
C ASP A 54 -7.47 40.60 -3.05
N TYR A 55 -6.74 41.67 -3.34
CA TYR A 55 -6.05 42.48 -2.31
C TYR A 55 -6.88 43.67 -1.81
N ALA A 56 -8.11 43.85 -2.30
CA ALA A 56 -8.88 45.06 -2.00
C ALA A 56 -9.27 45.13 -0.52
N GLY A 57 -8.77 46.16 0.17
CA GLY A 57 -9.03 46.42 1.59
C GLY A 57 -8.15 45.64 2.57
N TRP A 58 -7.28 44.76 2.08
CA TRP A 58 -6.26 44.10 2.89
C TRP A 58 -5.06 45.03 3.11
N GLY A 59 -4.64 45.19 4.35
CA GLY A 59 -3.48 46.00 4.69
C GLY A 59 -2.83 45.62 6.02
N LEU A 60 -1.67 46.23 6.26
CA LEU A 60 -0.86 45.99 7.46
C LEU A 60 -1.25 46.93 8.59
N HIS A 61 -1.70 46.37 9.71
CA HIS A 61 -1.60 47.05 10.99
C HIS A 61 -0.16 46.95 11.49
N LEU A 62 0.48 48.07 11.80
CA LEU A 62 1.90 48.16 12.15
C LEU A 62 2.07 48.85 13.50
N TRP A 63 2.90 48.30 14.39
CA TRP A 63 3.18 48.97 15.67
C TRP A 63 4.56 48.67 16.23
N ASN A 64 5.03 49.62 17.05
CA ASN A 64 6.22 49.47 17.88
C ASN A 64 5.81 49.02 19.28
N ASP A 65 6.57 48.09 19.84
CA ASP A 65 6.47 47.67 21.23
C ASP A 65 7.86 47.70 21.89
N ALA A 66 8.20 48.86 22.42
CA ALA A 66 9.47 49.07 23.11
C ALA A 66 9.61 48.20 24.37
N ALA A 67 8.50 47.78 25.00
CA ALA A 67 8.55 46.96 26.22
C ALA A 67 9.00 45.52 25.93
N SER A 68 8.68 45.00 24.74
CA SER A 68 9.16 43.68 24.27
C SER A 68 10.43 43.76 23.41
N GLY A 69 11.04 44.94 23.29
CA GLY A 69 12.28 45.17 22.55
C GLY A 69 12.11 45.18 21.03
N CYS A 70 10.88 45.34 20.52
CA CYS A 70 10.62 45.42 19.09
C CYS A 70 9.93 46.71 18.64
N ASP A 71 10.75 47.73 18.40
CA ASP A 71 10.35 49.12 18.13
C ASP A 71 11.08 49.74 16.92
N GLY A 72 11.37 48.94 15.89
CA GLY A 72 12.18 49.32 14.74
C GLY A 72 11.48 50.17 13.66
N LEU A 73 10.16 50.37 13.70
CA LEU A 73 9.46 51.18 12.69
C LEU A 73 9.85 52.65 12.81
N ALA A 74 9.97 53.34 11.67
CA ALA A 74 10.25 54.77 11.64
C ALA A 74 9.12 55.61 12.26
N GLU A 75 9.42 56.86 12.62
CA GLU A 75 8.43 57.79 13.14
C GLU A 75 7.28 58.00 12.14
N GLY A 76 6.03 57.87 12.61
CA GLY A 76 4.83 58.02 11.79
C GLY A 76 4.44 56.80 10.94
N VAL A 77 5.17 55.68 11.03
CA VAL A 77 4.84 54.42 10.33
C VAL A 77 3.82 53.55 11.08
N PRO A 78 3.80 53.48 12.43
CA PRO A 78 2.74 52.77 13.14
C PRO A 78 1.35 53.24 12.71
N THR A 79 0.41 52.31 12.53
CA THR A 79 -0.94 52.58 12.03
C THR A 79 -1.98 52.46 13.13
N SER A 80 -3.15 53.07 12.95
CA SER A 80 -4.34 52.70 13.72
C SER A 80 -4.92 51.40 13.18
N TRP A 81 -5.84 50.78 13.92
CA TRP A 81 -6.56 49.61 13.43
C TRP A 81 -7.47 49.97 12.25
N GLU A 82 -8.11 51.14 12.27
CA GLU A 82 -9.07 51.55 11.26
C GLU A 82 -8.41 52.01 9.94
N GLU A 83 -7.12 52.34 9.96
CA GLU A 83 -6.36 52.85 8.82
C GLU A 83 -5.09 52.03 8.59
N PRO A 84 -5.19 50.77 8.11
CA PRO A 84 -4.01 49.96 7.81
C PRO A 84 -3.19 50.53 6.66
N ARG A 85 -1.91 50.17 6.63
CA ARG A 85 -1.03 50.43 5.50
C ARG A 85 -1.45 49.54 4.33
N LEU A 86 -1.93 50.16 3.25
CA LEU A 86 -2.30 49.46 2.02
C LEU A 86 -1.05 49.10 1.18
N PRO A 87 -1.16 48.14 0.23
CA PRO A 87 -0.05 47.74 -0.63
C PRO A 87 0.53 48.89 -1.44
N ASP A 88 1.85 48.90 -1.62
CA ASP A 88 2.54 49.84 -2.51
C ASP A 88 2.44 49.43 -3.98
N GLY A 89 2.13 48.16 -4.24
CA GLY A 89 1.76 47.64 -5.54
C GLY A 89 1.48 46.14 -5.51
N ILE A 90 1.27 45.55 -6.69
CA ILE A 90 0.98 44.13 -6.85
C ILE A 90 1.96 43.59 -7.89
N SER A 91 2.67 42.52 -7.54
CA SER A 91 3.39 41.67 -8.49
C SER A 91 2.46 40.56 -8.98
N ASP A 92 2.45 40.34 -10.29
CA ASP A 92 1.69 39.25 -10.91
C ASP A 92 2.22 37.87 -10.47
N THR A 93 3.50 37.81 -10.06
CA THR A 93 4.16 36.59 -9.60
C THR A 93 4.08 36.40 -8.09
N TYR A 94 4.36 37.44 -7.30
CA TYR A 94 4.57 37.33 -5.85
C TYR A 94 3.46 37.96 -4.99
N GLY A 95 2.44 38.56 -5.61
CA GLY A 95 1.31 39.18 -4.93
C GLY A 95 1.56 40.63 -4.49
N ALA A 96 0.70 41.13 -3.60
CA ALA A 96 0.78 42.49 -3.07
C ALA A 96 2.10 42.70 -2.31
N TYR A 97 2.76 43.84 -2.51
CA TYR A 97 4.01 44.16 -1.82
C TYR A 97 3.93 45.46 -1.03
N PHE A 98 4.68 45.49 0.08
CA PHE A 98 4.72 46.58 1.04
C PHE A 98 6.17 46.91 1.37
N PHE A 99 6.58 48.13 1.05
CA PHE A 99 7.77 48.76 1.59
C PHE A 99 7.43 49.37 2.95
N ILE A 100 8.20 49.06 3.98
CA ILE A 100 7.90 49.44 5.36
C ILE A 100 9.11 50.23 5.89
N PRO A 101 8.99 51.57 6.03
CA PRO A 101 10.10 52.38 6.49
C PRO A 101 10.50 52.08 7.93
N MET A 102 11.80 51.88 8.16
CA MET A 102 12.39 51.56 9.45
C MET A 102 13.21 52.75 9.96
N ARG A 103 13.39 52.84 11.28
CA ARG A 103 14.37 53.77 11.86
C ARG A 103 15.80 53.33 11.54
N ASP A 104 16.75 54.24 11.68
CA ASP A 104 18.18 53.89 11.59
C ASP A 104 18.53 52.80 12.62
N ALA A 105 19.15 51.71 12.15
CA ALA A 105 19.42 50.48 12.91
C ALA A 105 18.17 49.77 13.47
N GLY A 106 16.97 50.01 12.94
CA GLY A 106 15.77 49.23 13.24
C GLY A 106 15.88 47.81 12.69
N ASN A 107 15.80 46.80 13.56
CA ASN A 107 16.01 45.39 13.17
C ASN A 107 14.77 44.49 13.33
N CYS A 108 13.63 45.04 13.75
CA CYS A 108 12.39 44.29 13.80
C CYS A 108 11.15 45.19 13.80
N LEU A 109 10.01 44.62 13.40
CA LEU A 109 8.70 45.25 13.44
C LEU A 109 7.61 44.24 13.82
N ASN A 110 6.46 44.75 14.30
CA ASN A 110 5.27 43.93 14.51
C ASN A 110 4.20 44.30 13.48
N PHE A 111 3.47 43.30 12.98
CA PHE A 111 2.39 43.52 12.04
C PHE A 111 1.25 42.50 12.16
N ILE A 112 0.07 42.90 11.68
CA ILE A 112 -1.08 42.03 11.42
C ILE A 112 -1.60 42.36 10.02
N MET A 113 -1.85 41.35 9.20
CA MET A 113 -2.56 41.51 7.93
C MET A 113 -4.06 41.43 8.19
N HIS A 114 -4.83 42.45 7.82
CA HIS A 114 -6.27 42.48 8.07
C HIS A 114 -7.08 43.29 7.05
N LYS A 115 -8.40 43.04 7.02
CA LYS A 115 -9.42 43.77 6.26
C LYS A 115 -10.61 44.05 7.18
N GLY A 116 -10.74 45.28 7.66
CA GLY A 116 -11.65 45.58 8.77
C GLY A 116 -11.26 44.75 10.01
N ASP A 117 -12.20 44.03 10.62
CA ASP A 117 -11.92 43.16 11.76
C ASP A 117 -11.47 41.73 11.38
N GLU A 118 -11.45 41.40 10.09
CA GLU A 118 -10.99 40.11 9.59
C GLU A 118 -9.46 40.08 9.54
N LYS A 119 -8.84 39.19 10.32
CA LYS A 119 -7.40 38.94 10.30
C LYS A 119 -7.05 37.78 9.37
N ASP A 120 -5.95 37.91 8.65
CA ASP A 120 -5.35 36.81 7.86
C ASP A 120 -4.06 36.31 8.52
N LEU A 121 -3.28 35.49 7.79
CA LEU A 121 -2.01 34.89 8.20
C LEU A 121 -2.13 34.09 9.51
N GLY A 122 -3.25 33.36 9.63
CA GLY A 122 -3.60 32.57 10.82
C GLY A 122 -3.97 33.38 12.06
N GLY A 123 -4.24 34.68 11.92
CA GLY A 123 -4.75 35.55 12.98
C GLY A 123 -3.72 35.97 14.04
N LEU A 124 -2.43 35.70 13.78
CA LEU A 124 -1.33 35.98 14.72
C LEU A 124 -0.88 37.43 14.66
N ASP A 125 -0.33 37.88 15.80
CA ASP A 125 0.42 39.12 15.90
C ASP A 125 1.86 38.80 15.49
N HIS A 126 2.20 39.06 14.22
CA HIS A 126 3.50 38.70 13.67
C HIS A 126 4.59 39.63 14.19
N ARG A 127 5.73 39.04 14.53
CA ARG A 127 6.95 39.78 14.86
C ARG A 127 8.06 39.37 13.91
N TRP A 128 8.44 40.30 13.07
CA TRP A 128 9.44 40.08 12.03
C TRP A 128 10.77 40.68 12.45
N HIS A 129 11.75 39.80 12.66
CA HIS A 129 13.13 40.12 12.99
C HIS A 129 14.02 39.96 11.75
N PHE A 130 14.72 41.02 11.35
CA PHE A 130 15.52 41.05 10.11
C PHE A 130 16.79 40.22 10.19
N ASP A 131 17.34 40.02 11.39
CA ASP A 131 18.46 39.13 11.65
C ASP A 131 18.08 37.64 11.55
N ALA A 132 16.80 37.30 11.71
CA ALA A 132 16.28 35.95 11.54
C ALA A 132 15.78 35.66 10.12
N LEU A 133 15.06 36.61 9.50
CA LEU A 133 14.31 36.39 8.25
C LEU A 133 14.69 37.37 7.12
N ALA A 134 15.83 38.07 7.23
CA ALA A 134 16.25 39.10 6.28
C ALA A 134 15.25 40.29 6.20
N PRO A 135 15.61 41.42 5.56
CA PRO A 135 14.70 42.56 5.36
C PRO A 135 13.70 42.37 4.21
N ARG A 136 13.64 41.18 3.60
CA ARG A 136 12.60 40.80 2.62
C ARG A 136 11.99 39.45 2.97
N ILE A 137 10.67 39.39 3.05
CA ILE A 137 9.91 38.16 3.32
C ILE A 137 8.72 37.98 2.37
N PHE A 138 8.27 36.74 2.27
CA PHE A 138 7.07 36.32 1.55
C PHE A 138 6.10 35.65 2.52
N THR A 139 4.82 35.92 2.31
CA THR A 139 3.72 35.42 3.12
C THR A 139 2.58 34.99 2.19
N LEU A 140 1.79 34.03 2.64
CA LEU A 140 0.68 33.46 1.89
C LEU A 140 -0.60 33.56 2.74
N SER A 141 -1.69 34.01 2.12
CA SER A 141 -3.02 34.02 2.75
C SER A 141 -3.40 32.67 3.37
N GLY A 142 -3.94 32.69 4.58
CA GLY A 142 -4.26 31.50 5.37
C GLY A 142 -3.05 30.82 6.04
N SER A 143 -1.81 31.20 5.71
CA SER A 143 -0.59 30.62 6.30
C SER A 143 -0.01 31.51 7.40
N GLN A 144 0.49 30.88 8.46
CA GLN A 144 1.27 31.57 9.51
C GLN A 144 2.76 31.70 9.15
N GLU A 145 3.18 31.18 7.99
CA GLU A 145 4.58 31.14 7.60
C GLU A 145 5.07 32.49 7.06
N LEU A 146 6.22 32.93 7.57
CA LEU A 146 7.04 33.99 6.98
C LEU A 146 8.28 33.33 6.38
N SER A 147 8.51 33.52 5.09
CA SER A 147 9.62 32.88 4.38
C SER A 147 10.56 33.88 3.73
N THR A 148 11.84 33.55 3.65
CA THR A 148 12.85 34.32 2.89
C THR A 148 12.79 34.04 1.39
N THR A 149 12.01 33.04 0.97
CA THR A 149 11.78 32.65 -0.42
C THR A 149 10.29 32.69 -0.75
N PRO A 150 9.90 32.91 -2.03
CA PRO A 150 8.49 32.93 -2.44
C PRO A 150 7.70 31.71 -1.97
N LEU A 151 6.52 31.96 -1.38
CA LEU A 151 5.55 30.93 -1.02
C LEU A 151 4.51 30.78 -2.13
N GLU A 152 4.15 29.54 -2.46
CA GLU A 152 3.08 29.21 -3.39
C GLU A 152 1.89 28.63 -2.63
N ALA A 153 0.68 28.93 -3.08
CA ALA A 153 -0.52 28.29 -2.55
C ALA A 153 -0.52 26.81 -2.94
N ASP A 154 -0.84 25.92 -2.00
CA ASP A 154 -1.11 24.53 -2.33
C ASP A 154 -2.29 24.48 -3.30
N ARG A 155 -2.04 24.02 -4.51
CA ARG A 155 -3.09 23.86 -5.52
C ARG A 155 -4.07 22.79 -5.07
N ILE A 156 -5.34 23.01 -5.33
CA ILE A 156 -6.36 21.99 -5.14
C ILE A 156 -6.04 20.81 -6.08
N THR A 157 -5.89 19.63 -5.48
CA THR A 157 -5.65 18.36 -6.18
C THR A 157 -6.66 17.33 -5.69
N ILE A 158 -6.75 16.19 -6.39
CA ILE A 158 -7.48 15.03 -5.86
C ILE A 158 -6.61 14.42 -4.77
N ASN A 159 -6.99 14.61 -3.51
CA ASN A 159 -6.18 14.21 -2.36
C ASN A 159 -6.95 13.30 -1.40
N GLY A 160 -6.28 12.24 -0.93
CA GLY A 160 -6.84 11.26 -0.03
C GLY A 160 -8.06 10.51 -0.59
N ALA A 161 -8.82 9.89 0.31
CA ALA A 161 -10.04 9.17 0.00
C ALA A 161 -11.10 9.39 1.10
N SER A 162 -11.57 10.63 1.24
CA SER A 162 -12.43 11.09 2.36
C SER A 162 -13.93 11.12 2.01
N ALA A 163 -14.31 10.43 0.95
CA ALA A 163 -15.69 10.08 0.65
C ALA A 163 -15.87 8.57 0.74
N HIS A 164 -16.98 8.11 1.31
CA HIS A 164 -17.31 6.69 1.44
C HIS A 164 -18.68 6.41 0.84
N TRP A 165 -18.75 5.47 -0.09
CA TRP A 165 -19.98 4.94 -0.66
C TRP A 165 -20.38 3.68 0.12
N LEU A 166 -21.44 3.78 0.92
CA LEU A 166 -21.76 2.85 2.00
C LEU A 166 -22.79 1.78 1.65
N ASP A 167 -23.69 2.07 0.71
CA ASP A 167 -24.67 1.13 0.16
C ASP A 167 -25.01 1.56 -1.28
N ALA A 168 -25.98 0.91 -1.95
CA ALA A 168 -26.40 1.25 -3.31
C ALA A 168 -26.73 2.74 -3.52
N SER A 169 -27.14 3.46 -2.47
CA SER A 169 -27.68 4.81 -2.56
C SER A 169 -27.04 5.83 -1.63
N THR A 170 -26.19 5.45 -0.67
CA THR A 170 -25.73 6.35 0.39
C THR A 170 -24.24 6.61 0.26
N LEU A 171 -23.86 7.88 0.07
CA LEU A 171 -22.49 8.35 0.13
C LEU A 171 -22.34 9.34 1.29
N VAL A 172 -21.28 9.20 2.07
CA VAL A 172 -20.87 10.22 3.05
C VAL A 172 -19.59 10.90 2.64
N PHE A 173 -19.50 12.18 2.95
CA PHE A 173 -18.37 12.99 2.53
C PHE A 173 -17.98 14.01 3.59
N GLN A 174 -16.80 13.82 4.18
CA GLN A 174 -16.26 14.65 5.24
C GLN A 174 -16.21 16.14 4.87
N ASN A 175 -16.43 17.02 5.86
CA ASN A 175 -16.27 18.47 5.75
C ASN A 175 -17.11 19.16 4.65
N THR A 176 -18.18 18.53 4.16
CA THR A 176 -19.04 19.10 3.11
C THR A 176 -20.33 19.77 3.61
N ALA A 177 -20.51 19.87 4.94
CA ALA A 177 -21.74 20.39 5.54
C ALA A 177 -22.04 21.85 5.13
N ALA A 178 -21.00 22.68 5.03
CA ALA A 178 -21.12 24.11 4.72
C ALA A 178 -21.00 24.45 3.22
N LEU A 179 -20.89 23.45 2.35
CA LEU A 179 -20.58 23.63 0.92
C LEU A 179 -21.87 23.64 0.10
N ASP A 180 -21.94 24.44 -0.96
CA ASP A 180 -23.19 24.62 -1.70
C ASP A 180 -23.50 23.47 -2.65
N ARG A 181 -22.46 22.85 -3.22
CA ARG A 181 -22.60 21.73 -4.16
C ARG A 181 -21.59 20.64 -3.89
N VAL A 182 -22.04 19.40 -4.02
CA VAL A 182 -21.19 18.20 -4.01
C VAL A 182 -21.48 17.40 -5.27
N GLU A 183 -20.43 16.91 -5.92
CA GLU A 183 -20.49 16.08 -7.11
C GLU A 183 -19.75 14.76 -6.85
N LEU A 184 -20.29 13.66 -7.42
CA LEU A 184 -19.57 12.40 -7.59
C LEU A 184 -19.33 12.21 -9.09
N ARG A 185 -18.09 11.94 -9.49
CA ARG A 185 -17.73 11.63 -10.88
C ARG A 185 -17.12 10.24 -11.00
N TYR A 186 -17.38 9.60 -12.13
CA TYR A 186 -16.77 8.33 -12.50
C TYR A 186 -16.21 8.35 -13.91
N ASP A 187 -15.09 7.66 -14.13
CA ASP A 187 -14.44 7.56 -15.44
C ASP A 187 -13.81 6.18 -15.68
N GLN A 188 -14.23 5.50 -16.75
CA GLN A 188 -13.79 4.13 -17.04
C GLN A 188 -12.33 4.05 -17.49
N THR A 189 -11.74 5.18 -17.88
CA THR A 189 -10.37 5.31 -18.39
C THR A 189 -9.42 5.96 -17.40
N ALA A 190 -9.91 6.31 -16.20
CA ALA A 190 -9.17 6.99 -15.14
C ALA A 190 -8.62 8.38 -15.51
N GLU A 191 -9.39 9.17 -16.26
CA GLU A 191 -8.99 10.50 -16.76
C GLU A 191 -9.54 11.70 -15.95
N ILE A 192 -10.12 11.48 -14.77
CA ILE A 192 -10.56 12.57 -13.89
C ILE A 192 -9.34 13.25 -13.28
N THR A 193 -9.23 14.56 -13.49
CA THR A 193 -8.10 15.38 -13.05
C THR A 193 -8.55 16.75 -12.55
N VAL A 194 -7.72 17.40 -11.75
CA VAL A 194 -7.84 18.84 -11.46
C VAL A 194 -6.77 19.55 -12.28
N ASN A 195 -7.18 20.50 -13.13
CA ASN A 195 -6.26 21.21 -14.00
C ASN A 195 -5.56 22.39 -13.28
N ASP A 196 -4.66 23.09 -13.98
CA ASP A 196 -3.93 24.25 -13.44
C ASP A 196 -4.80 25.44 -13.01
N ARG A 197 -6.10 25.43 -13.34
CA ARG A 197 -7.09 26.43 -12.93
C ARG A 197 -8.00 25.93 -11.81
N GLU A 198 -7.61 24.85 -11.14
CA GLU A 198 -8.35 24.21 -10.04
C GLU A 198 -9.76 23.76 -10.44
N GLN A 199 -9.93 23.39 -11.72
CA GLN A 199 -11.20 22.89 -12.23
C GLN A 199 -11.14 21.38 -12.35
N LEU A 200 -12.16 20.70 -11.83
CA LEU A 200 -12.36 19.28 -12.03
C LEU A 200 -12.76 18.99 -13.49
N LYS A 201 -11.92 18.23 -14.20
CA LYS A 201 -12.09 17.82 -15.60
C LYS A 201 -12.22 16.30 -15.71
N GLY A 202 -12.82 15.85 -16.81
CA GLY A 202 -13.05 14.43 -17.09
C GLY A 202 -14.21 13.83 -16.29
N GLY A 203 -14.51 12.58 -16.61
CA GLY A 203 -15.56 11.77 -15.99
C GLY A 203 -16.99 12.20 -16.30
N ARG A 204 -17.90 11.33 -15.90
CA ARG A 204 -19.36 11.52 -15.92
C ARG A 204 -19.85 11.77 -14.51
N THR A 205 -20.79 12.69 -14.34
CA THR A 205 -21.36 13.01 -13.02
C THR A 205 -22.48 12.03 -12.65
N LEU A 206 -22.44 11.53 -11.42
CA LEU A 206 -23.56 10.94 -10.71
C LEU A 206 -24.22 12.01 -9.85
N ASN A 207 -25.53 12.13 -9.97
CA ASN A 207 -26.29 13.13 -9.21
C ASN A 207 -26.30 12.75 -7.73
N LEU A 208 -26.05 13.75 -6.87
CA LEU A 208 -26.14 13.63 -5.43
C LEU A 208 -27.24 14.53 -4.89
N SER A 209 -27.94 14.09 -3.85
CA SER A 209 -28.90 14.92 -3.10
C SER A 209 -28.65 14.78 -1.60
N ARG A 210 -28.61 15.90 -0.86
CA ARG A 210 -28.38 15.87 0.60
C ARG A 210 -29.42 15.00 1.30
N THR A 211 -28.98 14.16 2.23
CA THR A 211 -29.82 13.29 3.05
C THR A 211 -29.24 13.15 4.45
N THR A 212 -29.88 12.33 5.29
CA THR A 212 -29.34 11.85 6.57
C THR A 212 -28.95 10.40 6.44
N MET A 213 -27.85 9.98 7.09
CA MET A 213 -27.47 8.57 7.12
C MET A 213 -28.59 7.72 7.76
N PRO A 214 -29.02 6.60 7.14
CA PRO A 214 -29.93 5.66 7.76
C PRO A 214 -29.40 5.10 9.08
N ALA A 215 -30.26 4.87 10.08
CA ALA A 215 -29.84 4.38 11.39
C ALA A 215 -29.10 3.03 11.35
N ALA A 216 -29.52 2.12 10.46
CA ALA A 216 -28.86 0.84 10.25
C ALA A 216 -27.42 1.01 9.72
N LEU A 217 -27.22 1.93 8.75
CA LEU A 217 -25.88 2.25 8.28
C LEU A 217 -25.03 2.94 9.35
N ALA A 218 -25.64 3.78 10.20
CA ALA A 218 -24.91 4.40 11.31
C ALA A 218 -24.48 3.36 12.36
N GLU A 219 -25.24 2.28 12.56
CA GLU A 219 -24.84 1.15 13.42
C GLU A 219 -23.75 0.30 12.77
N GLN A 220 -23.81 0.09 11.45
CA GLN A 220 -22.80 -0.66 10.70
C GLN A 220 -21.48 0.13 10.56
N PHE A 221 -21.56 1.45 10.37
CA PHE A 221 -20.43 2.35 10.16
C PHE A 221 -20.41 3.49 11.22
N PRO A 222 -20.27 3.16 12.51
CA PRO A 222 -20.39 4.15 13.59
C PRO A 222 -19.30 5.22 13.57
N HIS A 223 -18.15 4.93 12.96
CA HIS A 223 -17.06 5.87 12.78
C HIS A 223 -17.34 6.95 11.70
N LEU A 224 -18.40 6.77 10.90
CA LEU A 224 -18.82 7.68 9.82
C LEU A 224 -20.18 8.33 10.09
N SER A 225 -20.86 8.01 11.19
CA SER A 225 -22.27 8.34 11.43
C SER A 225 -22.58 9.84 11.42
N ASP A 226 -21.60 10.65 11.81
CA ASP A 226 -21.75 12.11 11.93
C ASP A 226 -21.36 12.86 10.64
N TRP A 227 -20.97 12.14 9.59
CA TRP A 227 -20.53 12.76 8.35
C TRP A 227 -21.74 13.19 7.50
N PRO A 228 -21.62 14.30 6.75
CA PRO A 228 -22.65 14.71 5.80
C PRO A 228 -22.97 13.60 4.80
N ALA A 229 -24.26 13.25 4.69
CA ALA A 229 -24.74 12.18 3.83
C ALA A 229 -25.44 12.71 2.57
N TYR A 230 -25.31 11.95 1.50
CA TYR A 230 -25.85 12.22 0.19
C TYR A 230 -26.46 10.94 -0.39
N THR A 231 -27.65 11.07 -0.98
CA THR A 231 -28.25 10.01 -1.79
C THR A 231 -27.65 10.07 -3.19
N VAL A 232 -27.09 8.97 -3.67
CA VAL A 232 -26.67 8.74 -5.05
C VAL A 232 -27.90 8.44 -5.90
N VAL A 233 -28.16 9.29 -6.90
CA VAL A 233 -29.37 9.22 -7.73
C VAL A 233 -29.01 8.71 -9.11
N ALA A 234 -29.03 7.38 -9.27
CA ALA A 234 -28.80 6.68 -10.52
C ALA A 234 -29.51 5.31 -10.51
N ASP A 235 -29.72 4.72 -11.68
CA ASP A 235 -30.15 3.32 -11.77
C ASP A 235 -28.99 2.37 -11.41
N GLU A 236 -29.35 1.14 -11.02
CA GLU A 236 -28.40 0.12 -10.55
C GLU A 236 -27.32 -0.20 -11.60
N GLN A 237 -27.67 -0.25 -12.89
CA GLN A 237 -26.69 -0.52 -13.94
C GLN A 237 -25.64 0.59 -14.03
N THR A 238 -26.05 1.85 -13.94
CA THR A 238 -25.15 3.00 -13.89
C THR A 238 -24.26 2.96 -12.63
N ILE A 239 -24.80 2.59 -11.46
CA ILE A 239 -24.03 2.43 -10.23
C ILE A 239 -22.97 1.34 -10.37
N LYS A 240 -23.36 0.15 -10.84
CA LYS A 240 -22.44 -0.97 -11.09
C LYS A 240 -21.34 -0.59 -12.11
N GLN A 241 -21.68 0.21 -13.14
CA GLN A 241 -20.69 0.74 -14.08
C GLN A 241 -19.70 1.72 -13.41
N ALA A 242 -20.20 2.61 -12.54
CA ALA A 242 -19.37 3.57 -11.84
C ALA A 242 -18.40 2.90 -10.85
N LEU A 243 -18.82 1.80 -10.19
CA LEU A 243 -17.97 1.03 -9.28
C LEU A 243 -16.80 0.31 -9.99
N LYS A 244 -16.83 0.15 -11.32
CA LYS A 244 -15.74 -0.40 -12.16
C LYS A 244 -14.78 0.67 -12.70
N SER A 245 -14.89 1.89 -12.20
CA SER A 245 -14.24 3.09 -12.77
C SER A 245 -13.40 3.81 -11.71
N GLN A 246 -12.59 4.79 -12.15
CA GLN A 246 -12.09 5.81 -11.24
C GLN A 246 -13.28 6.57 -10.65
N LEU A 247 -13.27 6.82 -9.34
CA LEU A 247 -14.30 7.59 -8.63
C LEU A 247 -13.68 8.79 -7.92
N VAL A 248 -14.26 9.97 -8.13
CA VAL A 248 -13.84 11.22 -7.48
C VAL A 248 -15.05 11.95 -6.92
N ALA A 249 -15.05 12.24 -5.64
CA ALA A 249 -16.00 13.14 -5.00
C ALA A 249 -15.40 14.54 -4.90
N ALA A 250 -16.19 15.57 -5.20
CA ALA A 250 -15.76 16.95 -5.16
C ALA A 250 -16.81 17.87 -4.53
N ALA A 251 -16.36 18.92 -3.86
CA ALA A 251 -17.20 19.90 -3.21
C ALA A 251 -16.87 21.32 -3.70
N PHE A 252 -17.91 22.15 -3.85
CA PHE A 252 -17.84 23.49 -4.41
C PHE A 252 -18.53 24.50 -3.49
N ASN A 253 -18.04 25.73 -3.50
CA ASN A 253 -18.67 26.86 -2.80
C ASN A 253 -19.81 27.47 -3.63
N GLY A 254 -20.46 28.51 -3.11
CA GLY A 254 -21.59 29.20 -3.75
C GLY A 254 -21.25 29.98 -5.02
N ASN A 255 -19.96 30.13 -5.35
CA ASN A 255 -19.48 30.71 -6.61
C ASN A 255 -19.15 29.64 -7.67
N ASP A 256 -19.44 28.36 -7.38
CA ASP A 256 -19.04 27.19 -8.18
C ASP A 256 -17.53 26.94 -8.26
N ASP A 257 -16.72 27.54 -7.39
CA ASP A 257 -15.29 27.24 -7.29
C ASP A 257 -15.10 25.90 -6.57
N LEU A 258 -14.16 25.09 -7.09
CA LEU A 258 -13.77 23.84 -6.43
C LEU A 258 -13.11 24.18 -5.09
N VAL A 259 -13.55 23.53 -4.02
CA VAL A 259 -12.95 23.68 -2.68
C VAL A 259 -12.16 22.44 -2.31
N PHE A 260 -12.67 21.27 -2.70
CA PHE A 260 -12.07 20.00 -2.32
C PHE A 260 -12.39 18.89 -3.32
N ALA A 261 -11.44 17.98 -3.57
CA ALA A 261 -11.63 16.78 -4.38
C ALA A 261 -10.88 15.59 -3.77
N THR A 262 -11.49 14.40 -3.78
CA THR A 262 -10.95 13.20 -3.11
C THR A 262 -11.40 11.92 -3.80
N GLN A 263 -10.66 10.83 -3.61
CA GLN A 263 -11.11 9.50 -4.05
C GLN A 263 -12.27 8.98 -3.19
N VAL A 264 -12.95 7.94 -3.66
CA VAL A 264 -14.10 7.34 -2.97
C VAL A 264 -13.78 5.92 -2.52
N GLN A 265 -14.02 5.63 -1.24
CA GLN A 265 -13.97 4.27 -0.68
C GLN A 265 -15.31 3.57 -0.90
N THR A 266 -15.29 2.36 -1.45
CA THR A 266 -16.49 1.63 -1.89
C THR A 266 -16.83 0.31 -1.19
N PRO A 267 -16.12 -0.22 -0.15
CA PRO A 267 -16.46 -1.52 0.43
C PRO A 267 -17.93 -1.69 0.82
N GLY A 268 -18.56 -0.68 1.44
CA GLY A 268 -19.98 -0.78 1.83
C GLY A 268 -20.92 -0.93 0.63
N ALA A 269 -20.74 -0.12 -0.41
CA ALA A 269 -21.51 -0.27 -1.66
C ALA A 269 -21.25 -1.61 -2.36
N LEU A 270 -20.02 -2.14 -2.28
CA LEU A 270 -19.71 -3.46 -2.84
C LEU A 270 -20.39 -4.58 -2.05
N ASP A 271 -20.40 -4.52 -0.72
CA ASP A 271 -21.09 -5.50 0.13
C ASP A 271 -22.61 -5.49 -0.13
N ASP A 272 -23.24 -4.31 -0.18
CA ASP A 272 -24.69 -4.18 -0.40
C ASP A 272 -25.14 -4.70 -1.78
N LEU A 273 -24.32 -4.48 -2.82
CA LEU A 273 -24.67 -4.81 -4.20
C LEU A 273 -24.18 -6.18 -4.69
N PHE A 274 -23.09 -6.70 -4.10
CA PHE A 274 -22.35 -7.84 -4.64
C PHE A 274 -21.90 -8.86 -3.60
N ALA A 275 -22.31 -8.76 -2.33
CA ALA A 275 -22.04 -9.83 -1.37
C ALA A 275 -22.51 -11.18 -1.94
N TYR A 276 -21.64 -12.18 -1.87
CA TYR A 276 -21.82 -13.47 -2.50
C TYR A 276 -21.48 -14.59 -1.52
N ASP A 277 -22.38 -15.55 -1.36
CA ASP A 277 -22.28 -16.69 -0.44
C ASP A 277 -22.18 -18.04 -1.17
N GLY A 278 -22.11 -18.01 -2.51
CA GLY A 278 -21.91 -19.20 -3.33
C GLY A 278 -20.44 -19.65 -3.38
N GLU A 279 -20.21 -20.75 -4.09
CA GLU A 279 -18.88 -21.35 -4.21
C GLU A 279 -17.96 -20.52 -5.13
N LEU A 280 -16.67 -20.47 -4.78
CA LEU A 280 -15.59 -19.74 -5.44
C LEU A 280 -14.34 -20.63 -5.56
N GLY A 281 -13.43 -20.29 -6.46
CA GLY A 281 -12.25 -21.07 -6.82
C GLY A 281 -12.46 -21.94 -8.06
N ALA A 282 -11.61 -22.94 -8.24
CA ALA A 282 -11.73 -23.97 -9.27
C ALA A 282 -12.35 -25.23 -8.69
N VAL A 283 -13.66 -25.40 -8.86
CA VAL A 283 -14.44 -26.50 -8.28
C VAL A 283 -14.62 -27.61 -9.30
N VAL A 284 -14.29 -28.84 -8.94
CA VAL A 284 -14.50 -30.01 -9.79
C VAL A 284 -15.93 -30.53 -9.63
N THR A 285 -16.72 -30.50 -10.71
CA THR A 285 -18.13 -30.94 -10.73
C THR A 285 -18.35 -32.01 -11.81
N GLY A 286 -18.15 -33.27 -11.45
CA GLY A 286 -18.35 -34.39 -12.37
C GLY A 286 -17.28 -34.43 -13.46
N SER A 287 -17.61 -34.02 -14.69
CA SER A 287 -16.67 -33.95 -15.81
C SER A 287 -16.10 -32.55 -16.08
N ASP A 288 -16.54 -31.57 -15.28
CA ASP A 288 -16.30 -30.16 -15.53
C ASP A 288 -15.50 -29.54 -14.38
N VAL A 289 -14.87 -28.40 -14.67
CA VAL A 289 -14.24 -27.52 -13.68
C VAL A 289 -14.92 -26.18 -13.75
N GLU A 290 -15.60 -25.79 -12.68
CA GLU A 290 -16.26 -24.50 -12.53
C GLU A 290 -15.32 -23.52 -11.85
N PHE A 291 -14.83 -22.55 -12.63
CA PHE A 291 -14.05 -21.43 -12.12
C PHE A 291 -14.99 -20.30 -11.74
N ALA A 292 -14.83 -19.77 -10.53
CA ALA A 292 -15.55 -18.59 -10.07
C ALA A 292 -14.66 -17.70 -9.20
N VAL A 293 -14.53 -16.42 -9.56
CA VAL A 293 -13.76 -15.42 -8.80
C VAL A 293 -14.57 -14.14 -8.59
N TRP A 294 -14.62 -13.66 -7.34
CA TRP A 294 -15.31 -12.42 -6.99
C TRP A 294 -14.42 -11.22 -7.32
N ALA A 295 -14.83 -10.42 -8.29
CA ALA A 295 -14.10 -9.23 -8.74
C ALA A 295 -15.08 -8.16 -9.30
N PRO A 296 -15.97 -7.61 -8.47
CA PRO A 296 -17.07 -6.75 -8.94
C PRO A 296 -16.61 -5.43 -9.56
N THR A 297 -15.42 -4.95 -9.19
CA THR A 297 -14.82 -3.72 -9.74
C THR A 297 -14.00 -3.95 -11.00
N ALA A 298 -13.72 -5.22 -11.37
CA ALA A 298 -12.97 -5.52 -12.57
C ALA A 298 -13.75 -5.11 -13.83
N GLN A 299 -13.02 -4.66 -14.84
CA GLN A 299 -13.54 -4.36 -16.18
C GLN A 299 -13.50 -5.62 -17.07
N SER A 300 -12.50 -6.47 -16.88
CA SER A 300 -12.42 -7.79 -17.50
C SER A 300 -11.60 -8.76 -16.65
N VAL A 301 -11.98 -10.03 -16.73
CA VAL A 301 -11.20 -11.15 -16.18
C VAL A 301 -11.01 -12.19 -17.29
N ARG A 302 -9.77 -12.66 -17.47
CA ARG A 302 -9.43 -13.79 -18.36
C ARG A 302 -8.78 -14.91 -17.57
N LEU A 303 -9.16 -16.15 -17.85
CA LEU A 303 -8.53 -17.35 -17.29
C LEU A 303 -7.40 -17.78 -18.22
N HIS A 304 -6.20 -17.89 -17.68
CA HIS A 304 -5.06 -18.51 -18.32
C HIS A 304 -4.85 -19.89 -17.71
N ALA A 305 -4.67 -20.92 -18.52
CA ALA A 305 -4.34 -22.26 -18.07
C ALA A 305 -3.04 -22.73 -18.73
N PHE A 306 -2.23 -23.48 -17.99
CA PHE A 306 -0.87 -23.86 -18.34
C PHE A 306 -0.65 -25.35 -18.05
N ASP A 307 0.11 -26.00 -18.93
CA ASP A 307 0.53 -27.38 -18.75
C ASP A 307 1.49 -27.48 -17.54
N GLN A 308 1.18 -28.34 -16.58
CA GLN A 308 1.97 -28.50 -15.36
C GLN A 308 3.42 -28.94 -15.63
N ALA A 309 3.65 -29.75 -16.66
CA ALA A 309 4.96 -30.33 -16.93
C ALA A 309 5.86 -29.40 -17.76
N THR A 310 5.29 -28.61 -18.67
CA THR A 310 6.05 -27.73 -19.58
C THR A 310 5.98 -26.26 -19.21
N GLY A 311 4.97 -25.83 -18.45
CA GLY A 311 4.64 -24.42 -18.20
C GLY A 311 4.08 -23.69 -19.41
N GLU A 312 3.82 -24.37 -20.53
CA GLU A 312 3.27 -23.76 -21.73
C GLU A 312 1.76 -23.53 -21.59
N ALA A 313 1.26 -22.46 -22.20
CA ALA A 313 -0.18 -22.18 -22.20
C ALA A 313 -0.95 -23.30 -22.92
N LEU A 314 -2.06 -23.75 -22.32
CA LEU A 314 -2.93 -24.75 -22.90
C LEU A 314 -3.68 -24.21 -24.11
N ALA A 315 -3.91 -25.08 -25.10
CA ALA A 315 -4.67 -24.73 -26.28
C ALA A 315 -6.10 -24.29 -25.90
N GLY A 316 -6.55 -23.17 -26.46
CA GLY A 316 -7.85 -22.58 -26.13
C GLY A 316 -7.80 -21.54 -25.02
N TYR A 317 -6.68 -21.38 -24.31
CA TYR A 317 -6.47 -20.35 -23.30
C TYR A 317 -5.55 -19.22 -23.81
N PRO A 318 -5.75 -17.96 -23.36
CA PRO A 318 -6.72 -17.55 -22.35
C PRO A 318 -8.15 -17.41 -22.87
N VAL A 319 -9.12 -17.55 -21.96
CA VAL A 319 -10.55 -17.35 -22.21
C VAL A 319 -11.10 -16.21 -21.38
N SER A 320 -12.01 -15.41 -21.92
CA SER A 320 -12.73 -14.40 -21.14
C SER A 320 -13.77 -15.06 -20.24
N LEU A 321 -13.81 -14.68 -18.96
CA LEU A 321 -14.86 -15.10 -18.04
C LEU A 321 -16.12 -14.27 -18.27
N ALA A 322 -17.26 -14.86 -17.95
CA ALA A 322 -18.55 -14.17 -17.94
C ALA A 322 -18.87 -13.66 -16.53
N GLU A 323 -19.21 -12.39 -16.41
CA GLU A 323 -19.62 -11.80 -15.14
C GLU A 323 -21.12 -11.97 -14.89
N THR A 324 -21.50 -12.34 -13.67
CA THR A 324 -22.87 -12.20 -13.15
C THR A 324 -22.79 -11.83 -11.67
N ASP A 325 -23.39 -10.68 -11.34
CA ASP A 325 -23.43 -10.11 -9.99
C ASP A 325 -22.07 -10.04 -9.29
N GLY A 326 -21.07 -9.51 -10.00
CA GLY A 326 -19.73 -9.27 -9.46
C GLY A 326 -18.81 -10.50 -9.43
N VAL A 327 -19.34 -11.68 -9.76
CA VAL A 327 -18.57 -12.92 -9.85
C VAL A 327 -18.34 -13.29 -11.32
N TRP A 328 -17.08 -13.51 -11.66
CA TRP A 328 -16.62 -13.91 -12.99
C TRP A 328 -16.51 -15.42 -13.05
N ARG A 329 -17.07 -16.04 -14.09
CA ARG A 329 -17.18 -17.50 -14.21
C ARG A 329 -16.72 -18.04 -15.55
N HIS A 330 -16.19 -19.26 -15.53
CA HIS A 330 -15.95 -20.09 -16.71
C HIS A 330 -16.12 -21.56 -16.34
N THR A 331 -16.61 -22.38 -17.27
CA THR A 331 -16.69 -23.83 -17.10
C THR A 331 -15.76 -24.49 -18.12
N GLY A 332 -14.74 -25.18 -17.63
CA GLY A 332 -13.80 -25.96 -18.43
C GLY A 332 -14.02 -27.47 -18.31
N ASN A 333 -13.28 -28.26 -19.10
CA ASN A 333 -13.36 -29.72 -19.07
C ASN A 333 -12.29 -30.30 -18.11
N LEU A 334 -12.70 -31.16 -17.17
CA LEU A 334 -11.77 -31.77 -16.21
C LEU A 334 -10.70 -32.63 -16.88
N ALA A 335 -11.02 -33.34 -17.96
CA ALA A 335 -10.04 -34.19 -18.64
C ALA A 335 -8.87 -33.41 -19.26
N GLU A 336 -9.07 -32.11 -19.51
CA GLU A 336 -8.03 -31.20 -20.02
C GLU A 336 -7.34 -30.42 -18.89
N LEU A 337 -8.05 -30.15 -17.79
CA LEU A 337 -7.64 -29.22 -16.74
C LEU A 337 -7.19 -29.88 -15.45
N ASP A 338 -7.43 -31.18 -15.25
CA ASP A 338 -6.99 -31.90 -14.06
C ASP A 338 -5.49 -31.72 -13.83
N ARG A 339 -5.13 -31.29 -12.62
CA ARG A 339 -3.75 -30.95 -12.19
C ARG A 339 -3.06 -29.84 -13.00
N GLN A 340 -3.76 -29.15 -13.90
CA GLN A 340 -3.16 -28.05 -14.65
C GLN A 340 -3.08 -26.77 -13.83
N TYR A 341 -2.12 -25.93 -14.18
CA TYR A 341 -1.92 -24.64 -13.54
C TYR A 341 -2.78 -23.55 -14.19
N TYR A 342 -3.15 -22.54 -13.42
CA TYR A 342 -3.91 -21.41 -13.90
C TYR A 342 -3.64 -20.13 -13.12
N GLN A 343 -3.96 -19.00 -13.77
CA GLN A 343 -3.99 -17.66 -13.20
C GLN A 343 -5.16 -16.87 -13.82
N TYR A 344 -5.59 -15.83 -13.12
CA TYR A 344 -6.47 -14.83 -13.69
C TYR A 344 -5.67 -13.62 -14.17
N GLU A 345 -5.94 -13.17 -15.39
CA GLU A 345 -5.57 -11.83 -15.81
C GLU A 345 -6.74 -10.89 -15.51
N VAL A 346 -6.52 -9.89 -14.66
CA VAL A 346 -7.56 -8.98 -14.18
C VAL A 346 -7.23 -7.57 -14.65
N THR A 347 -8.16 -6.95 -15.40
CA THR A 347 -8.11 -5.53 -15.75
C THR A 347 -9.05 -4.75 -14.83
N VAL A 348 -8.52 -3.83 -14.02
CA VAL A 348 -9.27 -3.14 -12.96
C VAL A 348 -8.69 -1.76 -12.67
N TYR A 349 -9.53 -0.81 -12.25
CA TYR A 349 -9.05 0.45 -11.67
C TYR A 349 -8.43 0.21 -10.30
N HIS A 350 -7.18 0.62 -10.09
CA HIS A 350 -6.50 0.47 -8.81
C HIS A 350 -6.33 1.83 -8.10
N PRO A 351 -7.08 2.10 -7.00
CA PRO A 351 -7.09 3.43 -6.34
C PRO A 351 -5.71 3.93 -5.89
N ARG A 352 -4.80 3.01 -5.51
CA ARG A 352 -3.43 3.38 -5.08
C ARG A 352 -2.57 3.91 -6.22
N THR A 353 -2.70 3.36 -7.42
CA THR A 353 -1.90 3.81 -8.60
C THR A 353 -2.66 4.88 -9.37
N GLY A 354 -3.98 4.96 -9.20
CA GLY A 354 -4.84 5.88 -9.92
C GLY A 354 -5.00 5.50 -11.40
N GLN A 355 -4.68 4.27 -11.79
CA GLN A 355 -4.68 3.79 -13.18
C GLN A 355 -5.59 2.58 -13.36
N ILE A 356 -5.93 2.29 -14.62
CA ILE A 356 -6.46 0.98 -15.02
C ILE A 356 -5.27 0.04 -15.18
N GLU A 357 -5.15 -0.92 -14.27
CA GLU A 357 -4.08 -1.92 -14.25
C GLU A 357 -4.56 -3.20 -14.94
N THR A 358 -3.63 -3.93 -15.56
CA THR A 358 -3.85 -5.33 -15.99
C THR A 358 -2.76 -6.19 -15.38
N THR A 359 -3.13 -7.13 -14.53
CA THR A 359 -2.18 -7.97 -13.77
C THR A 359 -2.57 -9.43 -13.80
N MET A 360 -1.56 -10.30 -13.70
CA MET A 360 -1.74 -11.72 -13.43
C MET A 360 -1.83 -11.92 -11.92
N VAL A 361 -2.83 -12.68 -11.47
CA VAL A 361 -3.01 -13.05 -10.06
C VAL A 361 -3.36 -14.52 -9.95
N SER A 362 -2.89 -15.16 -8.88
CA SER A 362 -3.34 -16.47 -8.45
C SER A 362 -4.77 -16.40 -7.88
N ASP A 363 -5.40 -17.56 -7.72
CA ASP A 363 -6.75 -17.66 -7.17
C ASP A 363 -6.73 -17.52 -5.64
N PRO A 364 -7.45 -16.55 -5.04
CA PRO A 364 -7.55 -16.45 -3.58
C PRO A 364 -8.22 -17.66 -2.91
N TYR A 365 -8.92 -18.49 -3.69
CA TYR A 365 -9.56 -19.75 -3.27
C TYR A 365 -8.78 -20.98 -3.73
N ALA A 366 -7.51 -20.84 -4.11
CA ALA A 366 -6.66 -21.96 -4.49
C ALA A 366 -6.63 -23.05 -3.41
N LEU A 367 -6.56 -24.30 -3.87
CA LEU A 367 -6.43 -25.50 -3.02
C LEU A 367 -5.11 -26.25 -3.26
N SER A 368 -4.36 -25.84 -4.29
CA SER A 368 -3.00 -26.30 -4.62
C SER A 368 -2.29 -25.21 -5.42
N LEU A 369 -0.96 -25.22 -5.39
CA LEU A 369 -0.10 -24.19 -5.96
C LEU A 369 1.14 -24.82 -6.62
N SER A 370 1.69 -24.14 -7.61
CA SER A 370 3.09 -24.35 -8.02
C SER A 370 4.04 -23.86 -6.94
N THR A 371 5.34 -24.15 -7.10
CA THR A 371 6.41 -23.56 -6.27
C THR A 371 6.28 -22.02 -6.21
N ASN A 372 6.45 -21.46 -5.01
CA ASN A 372 6.30 -20.04 -4.65
C ASN A 372 4.91 -19.44 -4.92
N GLY A 373 3.86 -20.28 -5.02
CA GLY A 373 2.50 -19.79 -5.21
C GLY A 373 2.27 -19.07 -6.55
N GLN A 374 3.17 -19.23 -7.52
CA GLN A 374 3.11 -18.48 -8.78
C GLN A 374 1.83 -18.78 -9.57
N TYR A 375 1.40 -20.04 -9.59
CA TYR A 375 0.16 -20.48 -10.24
C TYR A 375 -0.72 -21.23 -9.25
N ALA A 376 -2.03 -21.00 -9.32
CA ALA A 376 -3.01 -21.89 -8.71
C ALA A 376 -3.11 -23.17 -9.54
N GLN A 377 -3.51 -24.28 -8.94
CA GLN A 377 -3.66 -25.56 -9.62
C GLN A 377 -5.07 -26.11 -9.43
N VAL A 378 -5.63 -26.69 -10.49
CA VAL A 378 -6.92 -27.40 -10.41
C VAL A 378 -6.71 -28.72 -9.65
N VAL A 379 -7.51 -28.93 -8.61
CA VAL A 379 -7.44 -30.13 -7.75
C VAL A 379 -8.82 -30.44 -7.15
N ASP A 380 -9.23 -31.71 -7.16
CA ASP A 380 -10.23 -32.21 -6.24
C ASP A 380 -9.55 -32.78 -4.99
N LEU A 381 -9.71 -32.12 -3.84
CA LEU A 381 -9.15 -32.61 -2.58
C LEU A 381 -9.70 -33.99 -2.17
N ASN A 382 -10.81 -34.46 -2.77
CA ASN A 382 -11.37 -35.78 -2.51
C ASN A 382 -10.67 -36.91 -3.27
N ASP A 383 -9.77 -36.59 -4.19
CA ASP A 383 -9.08 -37.60 -4.99
C ASP A 383 -8.33 -38.62 -4.10
N PRO A 384 -8.39 -39.92 -4.43
CA PRO A 384 -7.78 -40.97 -3.61
C PRO A 384 -6.26 -40.87 -3.47
N ASP A 385 -5.56 -40.34 -4.48
CA ASP A 385 -4.10 -40.20 -4.49
C ASP A 385 -3.61 -39.07 -3.56
N LEU A 386 -4.50 -38.14 -3.19
CA LEU A 386 -4.22 -37.06 -2.24
C LEU A 386 -4.51 -37.45 -0.79
N LYS A 387 -4.90 -38.70 -0.52
CA LYS A 387 -5.32 -39.16 0.80
C LYS A 387 -4.39 -40.27 1.29
N PRO A 388 -3.81 -40.16 2.50
CA PRO A 388 -3.11 -41.30 3.07
C PRO A 388 -4.08 -42.44 3.37
N MET A 389 -3.54 -43.66 3.48
CA MET A 389 -4.34 -44.85 3.79
C MET A 389 -5.15 -44.65 5.08
N GLY A 390 -6.46 -44.87 5.01
CA GLY A 390 -7.37 -44.71 6.16
C GLY A 390 -7.78 -43.27 6.47
N TRP A 391 -7.43 -42.28 5.63
CA TRP A 391 -7.81 -40.87 5.82
C TRP A 391 -9.32 -40.67 6.02
N ASP A 392 -10.14 -41.25 5.15
CA ASP A 392 -11.61 -41.09 5.22
C ASP A 392 -12.23 -41.76 6.47
N SER A 393 -11.46 -42.57 7.21
CA SER A 393 -11.89 -43.20 8.47
C SER A 393 -11.31 -42.49 9.72
N LEU A 394 -10.49 -41.46 9.54
CA LEU A 394 -9.91 -40.68 10.63
C LEU A 394 -11.03 -39.90 11.35
N SER A 395 -11.09 -40.00 12.67
CA SER A 395 -12.04 -39.23 13.49
C SER A 395 -11.30 -38.49 14.60
N PRO A 396 -11.76 -37.27 14.97
CA PRO A 396 -11.12 -36.53 16.05
C PRO A 396 -11.30 -37.28 17.39
N PRO A 397 -10.30 -37.23 18.29
CA PRO A 397 -10.46 -37.72 19.66
C PRO A 397 -11.65 -37.06 20.34
N THR A 398 -12.32 -37.79 21.22
CA THR A 398 -13.45 -37.25 21.98
C THR A 398 -12.95 -36.22 23.00
N LEU A 399 -13.40 -34.98 22.86
CA LEU A 399 -13.24 -33.94 23.88
C LEU A 399 -14.46 -33.97 24.80
N VAL A 400 -14.26 -34.29 26.08
CA VAL A 400 -15.37 -34.41 27.05
C VAL A 400 -15.85 -33.03 27.51
N ALA A 401 -14.92 -32.15 27.84
CA ALA A 401 -15.20 -30.76 28.17
C ALA A 401 -14.14 -29.80 27.59
N PRO A 402 -14.50 -28.53 27.30
CA PRO A 402 -13.53 -27.55 26.80
C PRO A 402 -12.31 -27.32 27.72
N GLU A 403 -12.47 -27.48 29.03
CA GLU A 403 -11.39 -27.38 30.01
C GLU A 403 -10.34 -28.51 29.93
N ASP A 404 -10.62 -29.60 29.20
CA ASP A 404 -9.66 -30.69 28.96
C ASP A 404 -8.62 -30.34 27.86
N VAL A 405 -8.74 -29.15 27.26
CA VAL A 405 -7.80 -28.68 26.23
C VAL A 405 -6.49 -28.24 26.90
N VAL A 406 -5.41 -28.96 26.58
CA VAL A 406 -4.03 -28.61 26.92
C VAL A 406 -3.24 -28.54 25.62
N VAL A 407 -2.77 -27.33 25.30
CA VAL A 407 -2.18 -27.01 23.99
C VAL A 407 -0.65 -27.02 24.08
N TYR A 408 -0.01 -27.74 23.17
CA TYR A 408 1.41 -27.61 22.86
C TYR A 408 1.56 -26.86 21.55
N GLN A 409 2.12 -25.65 21.61
CA GLN A 409 2.44 -24.86 20.41
C GLN A 409 3.80 -25.30 19.85
N THR A 410 3.86 -25.58 18.56
CA THR A 410 5.11 -25.93 17.86
C THR A 410 5.14 -25.31 16.47
N HIS A 411 6.32 -25.29 15.87
CA HIS A 411 6.56 -24.93 14.47
C HIS A 411 7.09 -26.14 13.70
N ILE A 412 6.75 -26.27 12.40
CA ILE A 412 7.13 -27.43 11.58
C ILE A 412 8.65 -27.58 11.53
N ARG A 413 9.38 -26.48 11.34
CA ARG A 413 10.84 -26.52 11.30
C ARG A 413 11.46 -26.76 12.68
N ASP A 414 10.93 -26.14 13.73
CA ASP A 414 11.48 -26.29 15.10
C ASP A 414 11.34 -27.72 15.61
N PHE A 415 10.31 -28.44 15.15
CA PHE A 415 10.06 -29.83 15.54
C PHE A 415 11.23 -30.75 15.19
N SER A 416 11.86 -30.59 14.02
CA SER A 416 12.80 -31.60 13.50
C SER A 416 14.10 -31.06 12.88
N ALA A 417 14.26 -29.75 12.68
CA ALA A 417 15.42 -29.22 11.95
C ALA A 417 16.78 -29.57 12.58
N THR A 418 16.86 -29.68 13.90
CA THR A 418 18.08 -30.07 14.61
C THR A 418 18.09 -31.51 15.12
N ASP A 419 17.02 -32.26 14.86
CA ASP A 419 16.93 -33.66 15.26
C ASP A 419 17.73 -34.53 14.27
N SER A 420 18.92 -34.96 14.69
CA SER A 420 19.80 -35.77 13.86
C SER A 420 19.32 -37.21 13.68
N THR A 421 18.32 -37.64 14.45
CA THR A 421 17.67 -38.96 14.30
C THR A 421 16.60 -38.95 13.20
N VAL A 422 16.13 -37.78 12.77
CA VAL A 422 15.27 -37.61 11.59
C VAL A 422 16.12 -37.73 10.32
N GLU A 423 15.60 -38.43 9.32
CA GLU A 423 16.19 -38.50 7.98
C GLU A 423 16.42 -37.10 7.42
N ALA A 424 17.58 -36.86 6.82
CA ALA A 424 18.01 -35.51 6.46
C ALA A 424 17.02 -34.81 5.50
N SER A 425 16.36 -35.57 4.61
CA SER A 425 15.35 -35.06 3.67
C SER A 425 14.03 -34.66 4.33
N ASP A 426 13.74 -35.17 5.54
CA ASP A 426 12.50 -34.91 6.27
C ASP A 426 12.65 -33.81 7.32
N ARG A 427 13.87 -33.34 7.60
CA ARG A 427 14.13 -32.30 8.60
C ARG A 427 13.46 -30.98 8.21
N GLY A 428 12.64 -30.48 9.12
CA GLY A 428 11.80 -29.30 8.93
C GLY A 428 10.67 -29.49 7.93
N LYS A 429 10.27 -30.72 7.65
CA LYS A 429 9.17 -31.07 6.74
C LYS A 429 7.95 -31.63 7.48
N TYR A 430 6.80 -31.65 6.82
CA TYR A 430 5.61 -32.37 7.29
C TYR A 430 5.90 -33.85 7.54
N THR A 431 6.72 -34.46 6.69
CA THR A 431 7.07 -35.90 6.75
C THR A 431 7.84 -36.28 8.02
N ALA A 432 8.53 -35.36 8.70
CA ALA A 432 9.17 -35.64 9.99
C ALA A 432 8.18 -36.16 11.05
N PHE A 433 6.93 -35.67 11.03
CA PHE A 433 5.89 -36.11 11.96
C PHE A 433 5.44 -37.55 11.68
N THR A 434 5.72 -38.08 10.49
CA THR A 434 5.30 -39.43 10.08
C THR A 434 6.27 -40.53 10.50
N ALA A 435 7.41 -40.16 11.08
CA ALA A 435 8.39 -41.12 11.55
C ALA A 435 7.82 -42.06 12.63
N PRO A 436 8.34 -43.30 12.77
CA PRO A 436 7.80 -44.26 13.71
C PRO A 436 7.88 -43.78 15.16
N ALA A 437 6.77 -43.92 15.90
CA ALA A 437 6.73 -43.66 17.34
C ALA A 437 7.21 -44.87 18.17
N ASP A 438 8.32 -45.47 17.77
CA ASP A 438 8.97 -46.59 18.45
C ASP A 438 10.18 -46.17 19.31
N GLY A 439 10.45 -44.86 19.38
CA GLY A 439 11.58 -44.27 20.10
C GLY A 439 12.85 -44.14 19.26
N SER A 440 12.83 -44.44 17.97
CA SER A 440 13.97 -44.25 17.07
C SER A 440 14.20 -42.79 16.66
N VAL A 441 13.16 -41.96 16.70
CA VAL A 441 13.21 -40.53 16.38
C VAL A 441 12.89 -39.69 17.62
N ASP A 442 13.82 -38.84 18.04
CA ASP A 442 13.79 -38.12 19.31
C ASP A 442 12.60 -37.14 19.39
N SER A 443 12.38 -36.35 18.34
CA SER A 443 11.27 -35.39 18.23
C SER A 443 9.89 -36.05 18.33
N VAL A 444 9.67 -37.15 17.62
CA VAL A 444 8.45 -37.95 17.69
C VAL A 444 8.30 -38.63 19.06
N ALA A 445 9.38 -39.22 19.60
CA ALA A 445 9.35 -39.83 20.92
C ALA A 445 9.00 -38.81 22.01
N HIS A 446 9.49 -37.58 21.88
CA HIS A 446 9.17 -36.48 22.80
C HIS A 446 7.70 -36.05 22.67
N LEU A 447 7.20 -35.86 21.44
CA LEU A 447 5.79 -35.53 21.21
C LEU A 447 4.86 -36.60 21.79
N LYS A 448 5.19 -37.87 21.59
CA LYS A 448 4.48 -38.99 22.20
C LYS A 448 4.50 -38.94 23.73
N ALA A 449 5.67 -38.69 24.34
CA ALA A 449 5.78 -38.58 25.78
C ALA A 449 4.94 -37.42 26.34
N LEU A 450 4.81 -36.30 25.62
CA LEU A 450 3.92 -35.20 25.96
C LEU A 450 2.44 -35.57 25.86
N ALA A 451 2.06 -36.29 24.80
CA ALA A 451 0.69 -36.80 24.63
C ALA A 451 0.33 -37.79 25.75
N ASP A 452 1.21 -38.75 26.05
CA ASP A 452 1.05 -39.73 27.13
C ASP A 452 0.96 -39.04 28.52
N ALA A 453 1.59 -37.87 28.68
CA ALA A 453 1.51 -37.04 29.89
C ALA A 453 0.25 -36.17 29.99
N GLY A 454 -0.56 -36.08 28.92
CA GLY A 454 -1.85 -35.40 28.92
C GLY A 454 -1.93 -34.11 28.09
N ILE A 455 -0.96 -33.81 27.22
CA ILE A 455 -1.18 -32.82 26.15
C ILE A 455 -2.25 -33.37 25.21
N THR A 456 -3.27 -32.57 24.90
CA THR A 456 -4.41 -33.01 24.07
C THR A 456 -4.43 -32.38 22.68
N HIS A 457 -3.75 -31.25 22.48
CA HIS A 457 -3.78 -30.49 21.23
C HIS A 457 -2.39 -30.04 20.80
N LEU A 458 -2.09 -30.25 19.52
CA LEU A 458 -0.97 -29.64 18.84
C LEU A 458 -1.45 -28.37 18.14
N HIS A 459 -0.87 -27.23 18.49
CA HIS A 459 -1.09 -25.96 17.78
C HIS A 459 0.14 -25.69 16.92
N LEU A 460 -0.02 -25.87 15.60
CA LEU A 460 1.01 -25.52 14.65
C LEU A 460 1.03 -24.00 14.44
N LEU A 461 2.22 -23.40 14.46
CA LEU A 461 2.45 -22.12 13.80
C LEU A 461 2.03 -22.20 12.32
N PRO A 462 1.84 -21.05 11.63
CA PRO A 462 1.37 -20.98 10.26
C PRO A 462 1.91 -22.09 9.35
N ALA A 463 0.98 -22.83 8.76
CA ALA A 463 1.26 -23.90 7.80
C ALA A 463 0.34 -23.81 6.56
N PHE A 464 -0.37 -22.69 6.42
CA PHE A 464 -0.89 -22.23 5.13
C PHE A 464 0.24 -21.57 4.34
N ASP A 465 0.07 -21.35 3.05
CA ASP A 465 1.05 -20.75 2.14
C ASP A 465 1.45 -19.31 2.55
N ILE A 466 2.74 -19.12 2.79
CA ILE A 466 3.34 -17.88 3.32
C ILE A 466 4.28 -17.23 2.31
N ALA A 467 4.47 -15.91 2.45
CA ALA A 467 5.26 -15.13 1.49
C ALA A 467 6.78 -15.22 1.70
N THR A 468 7.21 -15.56 2.91
CA THR A 468 8.53 -15.14 3.44
C THR A 468 9.60 -16.24 3.46
N ILE A 469 9.33 -17.38 2.82
CA ILE A 469 10.32 -18.44 2.61
C ILE A 469 10.28 -18.78 1.12
N ASP A 470 11.42 -18.73 0.43
CA ASP A 470 11.48 -19.21 -0.96
C ASP A 470 11.29 -20.73 -0.96
N GLU A 471 10.25 -21.22 -1.62
CA GLU A 471 9.93 -22.63 -1.73
C GLU A 471 10.96 -23.37 -2.61
N ASN A 472 11.69 -22.67 -3.49
CA ASN A 472 12.76 -23.25 -4.30
C ASN A 472 14.04 -23.45 -3.47
N PRO A 473 14.47 -24.71 -3.23
CA PRO A 473 15.69 -24.99 -2.48
C PRO A 473 16.96 -24.36 -3.07
N ASP A 474 17.00 -24.15 -4.40
CA ASP A 474 18.14 -23.54 -5.10
C ASP A 474 18.31 -22.05 -4.81
N ASN A 475 17.34 -21.41 -4.15
CA ASN A 475 17.44 -20.03 -3.68
C ASN A 475 17.67 -19.95 -2.17
N ARG A 476 17.77 -21.08 -1.48
CA ARG A 476 17.93 -21.14 -0.04
C ARG A 476 19.33 -21.53 0.43
N VAL A 477 19.63 -21.12 1.66
CA VAL A 477 20.78 -21.59 2.45
C VAL A 477 20.41 -21.74 3.91
N ASP A 478 20.65 -22.92 4.47
CA ASP A 478 20.40 -23.25 5.87
C ASP A 478 21.71 -23.44 6.64
N ILE A 479 21.63 -23.39 7.98
CA ILE A 479 22.84 -23.43 8.83
C ILE A 479 23.69 -24.70 8.69
N ASP A 480 23.13 -25.80 8.19
CA ASP A 480 23.89 -27.04 7.94
C ASP A 480 24.57 -27.06 6.57
N ASP A 481 24.28 -26.10 5.70
CA ASP A 481 24.93 -25.96 4.40
C ASP A 481 26.38 -25.46 4.53
N PRO A 482 27.23 -25.75 3.53
CA PRO A 482 28.57 -25.18 3.45
C PRO A 482 28.54 -23.65 3.41
N PHE A 483 29.51 -23.00 4.06
CA PHE A 483 29.62 -21.54 4.04
C PHE A 483 29.80 -20.96 2.63
N SER A 484 30.39 -21.74 1.70
CA SER A 484 30.50 -21.35 0.30
C SER A 484 29.14 -21.08 -0.34
N ARG A 485 28.11 -21.87 0.01
CA ARG A 485 26.74 -21.70 -0.48
C ARG A 485 26.13 -20.38 -0.02
N LEU A 486 26.38 -20.00 1.24
CA LEU A 486 25.98 -18.70 1.75
C LEU A 486 26.63 -17.56 0.95
N CYS A 487 27.92 -17.66 0.65
CA CYS A 487 28.58 -16.64 -0.18
C CYS A 487 28.07 -16.59 -1.63
N GLU A 488 27.54 -17.68 -2.17
CA GLU A 488 26.92 -17.67 -3.51
C GLU A 488 25.60 -16.89 -3.53
N LEU A 489 24.82 -16.97 -2.45
CA LEU A 489 23.47 -16.38 -2.38
C LEU A 489 23.42 -15.02 -1.69
N SER A 490 24.37 -14.70 -0.81
CA SER A 490 24.40 -13.45 -0.06
C SER A 490 25.63 -12.62 -0.41
N GLU A 491 25.41 -11.51 -1.12
CA GLU A 491 26.47 -10.55 -1.43
C GLU A 491 27.12 -9.96 -0.16
N ALA A 492 26.31 -9.74 0.89
CA ALA A 492 26.80 -9.27 2.18
C ALA A 492 27.73 -10.30 2.82
N ALA A 493 27.36 -11.59 2.83
CA ALA A 493 28.22 -12.64 3.36
C ALA A 493 29.51 -12.79 2.53
N ALA A 494 29.40 -12.73 1.20
CA ALA A 494 30.53 -12.82 0.28
C ALA A 494 31.55 -11.69 0.49
N SER A 495 31.08 -10.49 0.85
CA SER A 495 31.91 -9.33 1.17
C SER A 495 32.51 -9.44 2.57
N ASP A 496 31.66 -9.55 3.59
CA ASP A 496 32.05 -9.35 5.00
C ASP A 496 32.79 -10.56 5.57
N TYR A 497 32.56 -11.74 4.99
CA TYR A 497 33.15 -13.02 5.38
C TYR A 497 33.92 -13.69 4.24
N ALA A 498 34.49 -12.89 3.32
CA ALA A 498 35.19 -13.37 2.11
C ALA A 498 36.23 -14.47 2.37
N SER A 499 36.92 -14.44 3.52
CA SER A 499 37.91 -15.45 3.91
C SER A 499 37.31 -16.84 4.16
N LEU A 500 36.02 -16.91 4.48
CA LEU A 500 35.29 -18.15 4.77
C LEU A 500 34.59 -18.72 3.53
N CYS A 501 34.45 -17.95 2.45
CA CYS A 501 33.76 -18.40 1.23
C CYS A 501 34.46 -19.56 0.50
N GLY A 502 35.76 -19.76 0.74
CA GLY A 502 36.51 -20.92 0.25
C GLY A 502 36.59 -22.09 1.24
N SER A 503 35.94 -21.99 2.41
CA SER A 503 35.97 -23.02 3.44
C SER A 503 34.99 -24.16 3.12
N SER A 504 35.30 -25.34 3.64
CA SER A 504 34.36 -26.49 3.66
C SER A 504 33.54 -26.55 4.95
N ASP A 505 33.66 -25.54 5.82
CA ASP A 505 32.93 -25.50 7.08
C ASP A 505 31.45 -25.24 6.80
N SER A 506 30.56 -25.83 7.61
CA SER A 506 29.16 -25.44 7.59
C SER A 506 28.97 -24.10 8.29
N ILE A 507 27.90 -23.39 7.95
CA ILE A 507 27.53 -22.14 8.62
C ILE A 507 27.36 -22.36 10.13
N ARG A 508 26.79 -23.49 10.55
CA ARG A 508 26.66 -23.91 11.96
C ARG A 508 28.02 -24.02 12.64
N SER A 509 29.02 -24.61 11.98
CA SER A 509 30.39 -24.71 12.51
C SER A 509 31.00 -23.34 12.74
N VAL A 510 30.86 -22.44 11.77
CA VAL A 510 31.34 -21.06 11.87
C VAL A 510 30.62 -20.32 13.01
N LEU A 511 29.30 -20.41 13.08
CA LEU A 511 28.49 -19.81 14.14
C LEU A 511 28.91 -20.29 15.54
N ALA A 512 29.19 -21.59 15.68
CA ALA A 512 29.64 -22.18 16.95
C ALA A 512 31.04 -21.72 17.38
N GLY A 513 31.83 -21.16 16.46
CA GLY A 513 33.16 -20.63 16.73
C GLY A 513 33.19 -19.21 17.29
N PHE A 514 32.08 -18.46 17.23
CA PHE A 514 32.01 -17.09 17.75
C PHE A 514 31.91 -17.05 19.28
N ASP A 515 32.35 -15.93 19.86
CA ASP A 515 32.16 -15.65 21.29
C ASP A 515 30.66 -15.43 21.57
N PRO A 516 30.02 -16.20 22.46
CA PRO A 516 28.60 -16.02 22.77
C PRO A 516 28.26 -14.67 23.43
N LEU A 517 29.27 -13.91 23.87
CA LEU A 517 29.10 -12.55 24.40
C LEU A 517 29.22 -11.46 23.33
N SER A 518 29.64 -11.79 22.10
CA SER A 518 29.75 -10.85 20.99
C SER A 518 28.47 -10.80 20.15
N GLY A 519 28.42 -9.83 19.22
CA GLY A 519 27.34 -9.70 18.23
C GLY A 519 27.60 -10.44 16.92
N ASP A 520 28.70 -11.20 16.81
CA ASP A 520 29.21 -11.70 15.52
C ASP A 520 28.32 -12.80 14.93
N ALA A 521 27.77 -13.67 15.77
CA ALA A 521 26.83 -14.70 15.34
C ALA A 521 25.55 -14.08 14.77
N GLN A 522 25.02 -13.03 15.42
CA GLN A 522 23.84 -12.32 14.94
C GLN A 522 24.16 -11.51 13.68
N ALA A 523 25.36 -10.91 13.59
CA ALA A 523 25.81 -10.22 12.40
C ALA A 523 25.88 -11.16 11.19
N LEU A 524 26.46 -12.36 11.35
CA LEU A 524 26.47 -13.38 10.31
C LEU A 524 25.05 -13.84 9.98
N TYR A 525 24.20 -14.11 10.98
CA TYR A 525 22.82 -14.53 10.72
C TYR A 525 22.01 -13.49 9.93
N ASN A 526 22.23 -12.20 10.20
CA ASN A 526 21.58 -11.12 9.47
C ASN A 526 21.93 -11.07 7.97
N THR A 527 23.02 -11.71 7.53
CA THR A 527 23.35 -11.75 6.10
C THR A 527 22.49 -12.76 5.33
N PHE A 528 21.77 -13.66 6.00
CA PHE A 528 21.06 -14.77 5.33
C PHE A 528 19.70 -15.15 5.88
N ARG A 529 19.22 -14.52 6.97
CA ARG A 529 17.88 -14.76 7.54
C ARG A 529 16.68 -14.48 6.62
N GLY A 530 16.91 -13.98 5.41
CA GLY A 530 15.89 -13.83 4.34
C GLY A 530 16.10 -14.81 3.18
N LEU A 531 17.07 -15.72 3.33
CA LEU A 531 17.46 -16.76 2.37
C LEU A 531 17.37 -18.16 3.02
N ASP A 532 17.20 -18.27 4.34
CA ASP A 532 17.06 -19.55 5.00
C ASP A 532 15.63 -20.09 4.93
N SER A 533 15.45 -21.33 5.37
CA SER A 533 14.14 -21.95 5.41
C SER A 533 13.37 -21.61 6.70
N PHE A 534 13.62 -20.45 7.34
CA PHE A 534 13.05 -20.11 8.64
C PHE A 534 12.27 -18.78 8.64
N ASN A 535 10.97 -18.88 8.83
CA ASN A 535 10.11 -17.81 9.30
C ASN A 535 9.00 -18.44 10.16
N TRP A 536 8.39 -17.67 11.05
CA TRP A 536 7.17 -18.10 11.73
C TRP A 536 5.96 -18.17 10.79
N GLY A 537 5.97 -17.41 9.69
CA GLY A 537 4.95 -17.50 8.66
C GLY A 537 3.67 -16.71 8.95
N TYR A 538 3.73 -15.65 9.76
CA TYR A 538 2.57 -14.76 9.95
C TYR A 538 2.42 -13.76 8.78
N ASP A 539 2.64 -14.25 7.57
CA ASP A 539 2.79 -13.50 6.32
C ASP A 539 1.97 -14.20 5.20
N PRO A 540 0.63 -14.26 5.33
CA PRO A 540 -0.22 -15.06 4.45
C PRO A 540 -0.21 -14.58 2.99
N VAL A 541 -0.16 -15.54 2.06
CA VAL A 541 -0.45 -15.30 0.64
C VAL A 541 -1.73 -16.04 0.25
N HIS A 542 -1.76 -17.38 0.41
CA HIS A 542 -2.97 -18.18 0.19
C HIS A 542 -3.40 -18.89 1.48
N PHE A 543 -4.59 -18.58 1.97
CA PHE A 543 -5.07 -19.06 3.27
C PHE A 543 -5.44 -20.56 3.28
N THR A 544 -5.67 -21.16 2.12
CA THR A 544 -6.30 -22.49 1.96
C THR A 544 -5.39 -23.53 1.31
N VAL A 545 -4.10 -23.25 1.17
CA VAL A 545 -3.10 -24.19 0.61
C VAL A 545 -2.02 -24.44 1.65
N PRO A 546 -1.55 -25.68 1.87
CA PRO A 546 -0.40 -25.93 2.72
C PRO A 546 0.86 -25.19 2.22
N GLU A 547 1.70 -24.74 3.15
CA GLU A 547 3.00 -24.15 2.83
C GLU A 547 3.91 -25.17 2.12
N GLY A 548 4.51 -24.79 1.00
CA GLY A 548 5.30 -25.70 0.16
C GLY A 548 6.74 -25.87 0.63
N SER A 549 7.33 -24.88 1.33
CA SER A 549 8.70 -25.04 1.87
C SER A 549 8.80 -26.15 2.92
N TYR A 550 7.69 -26.51 3.57
CA TYR A 550 7.57 -27.62 4.50
C TYR A 550 7.24 -28.96 3.83
N ALA A 551 6.95 -28.99 2.52
CA ALA A 551 6.81 -30.21 1.76
C ALA A 551 8.17 -30.71 1.24
N THR A 552 8.28 -32.00 0.93
CA THR A 552 9.48 -32.54 0.27
C THR A 552 9.57 -32.10 -1.19
N ASP A 553 8.43 -31.87 -1.82
CA ASP A 553 8.28 -31.22 -3.12
C ASP A 553 7.21 -30.13 -3.01
N ALA A 554 7.61 -28.90 -3.30
CA ALA A 554 6.70 -27.76 -3.32
C ALA A 554 5.84 -27.75 -4.60
N GLU A 555 6.22 -28.44 -5.66
CA GLU A 555 5.54 -28.33 -6.94
C GLU A 555 4.21 -29.11 -6.96
N GLY A 556 3.10 -28.38 -6.88
CA GLY A 556 1.76 -28.93 -7.01
C GLY A 556 1.29 -29.69 -5.77
N VAL A 557 0.71 -30.87 -5.98
CA VAL A 557 -0.18 -31.52 -4.99
C VAL A 557 0.52 -32.30 -3.87
N GLN A 558 1.83 -32.54 -3.95
CA GLN A 558 2.55 -33.36 -2.96
C GLN A 558 2.37 -32.81 -1.54
N ARG A 559 2.41 -31.48 -1.38
CA ARG A 559 2.18 -30.78 -0.11
C ARG A 559 0.83 -31.14 0.56
N ILE A 560 -0.20 -31.45 -0.22
CA ILE A 560 -1.54 -31.81 0.29
C ILE A 560 -1.49 -33.18 0.97
N LEU A 561 -0.89 -34.16 0.29
CA LEU A 561 -0.76 -35.51 0.81
C LEU A 561 0.10 -35.53 2.07
N GLU A 562 1.25 -34.85 2.06
CA GLU A 562 2.16 -34.79 3.21
C GLU A 562 1.54 -34.06 4.41
N PHE A 563 0.81 -32.97 4.18
CA PHE A 563 0.09 -32.29 5.24
C PHE A 563 -0.95 -33.22 5.88
N ARG A 564 -1.71 -33.97 5.07
CA ARG A 564 -2.67 -34.97 5.58
C ARG A 564 -1.97 -36.10 6.34
N GLN A 565 -0.83 -36.58 5.86
CA GLN A 565 -0.02 -37.58 6.55
C GLN A 565 0.45 -37.08 7.92
N MET A 566 0.94 -35.84 8.01
CA MET A 566 1.28 -35.21 9.28
C MET A 566 0.08 -35.18 10.24
N VAL A 567 -1.08 -34.69 9.77
CA VAL A 567 -2.30 -34.62 10.59
C VAL A 567 -2.71 -36.02 11.07
N GLN A 568 -2.63 -37.03 10.21
CA GLN A 568 -2.93 -38.41 10.58
C GLN A 568 -1.93 -38.98 11.60
N ALA A 569 -0.63 -38.73 11.40
CA ALA A 569 0.43 -39.23 12.27
C ALA A 569 0.36 -38.59 13.67
N ALA A 570 0.20 -37.27 13.76
CA ALA A 570 0.04 -36.55 15.03
C ALA A 570 -1.19 -36.99 15.84
N ARG A 571 -2.14 -37.71 15.23
CA ARG A 571 -3.29 -38.34 15.91
C ARG A 571 -3.03 -39.77 16.36
N ALA A 572 -2.15 -40.49 15.67
CA ALA A 572 -1.84 -41.89 15.94
C ALA A 572 -0.77 -42.06 17.03
N GLN A 573 0.10 -41.05 17.17
CA GLN A 573 1.17 -40.99 18.17
C GLN A 573 0.62 -40.62 19.54
#